data_AF-A0A0Q0ABU9-F1
#
_entry.id   AF-A0A0Q0ABU9-F1
#
_cell.length_a   1.000
_cell.length_b   1.000
_cell.length_c   1.000
_cell.angle_alpha   90.00
_cell.angle_beta   90.00
_cell.angle_gamma   90.00
#
_symmetry.space_group_name_H-M   'P 1'
#
loop_
_entity.id
_entity.type
_entity.pdbx_description
1 polymer ?
#
loop_
_entity_poly.entity_id
_entity_poly.type
_entity_poly.pdbx_seq_one_letter_code
_entity_poly.pdbx_strand_id
1 'polypeptide(L)'
;MAGKKKTPDQAVQAVVLREAGYSLPAIAAQLEISVSTTQRLLKRHPAVVGATTQALIAKAREELINSVFGLESVQLVAASLAAGELSALDLIRLRLTEAIESLCSGLM
;
A
#
# COMPACT_ATOMS: atom_id res chain seq x y z
N MET A 1 6.10 48.06 -13.71
CA MET A 1 5.15 47.45 -12.74
C MET A 1 5.47 45.96 -12.66
N ALA A 2 6.23 45.52 -11.65
CA ALA A 2 6.65 44.13 -11.52
C ALA A 2 5.47 43.26 -11.07
N GLY A 3 5.17 42.21 -11.84
CA GLY A 3 4.08 41.29 -11.56
C GLY A 3 4.20 40.66 -10.18
N LYS A 4 3.09 40.69 -9.41
CA LYS A 4 2.94 39.94 -8.15
C LYS A 4 3.26 38.47 -8.43
N LYS A 5 4.45 38.02 -8.02
CA LYS A 5 4.76 36.60 -7.92
C LYS A 5 3.69 36.00 -7.01
N LYS A 6 2.89 35.08 -7.55
CA LYS A 6 1.82 34.39 -6.83
C LYS A 6 2.48 33.55 -5.74
N THR A 7 2.60 34.12 -4.53
CA THR A 7 3.02 33.39 -3.34
C THR A 7 2.13 32.15 -3.23
N PRO A 8 2.68 30.93 -3.05
CA PRO A 8 1.84 29.76 -2.85
C PRO A 8 0.89 30.02 -1.67
N ASP A 9 -0.37 29.67 -1.81
CA ASP A 9 -1.37 29.87 -0.76
C ASP A 9 -0.85 29.25 0.55
N GLN A 10 -0.84 30.04 1.64
CA GLN A 10 -0.36 29.59 2.95
C GLN A 10 -1.10 28.34 3.42
N ALA A 11 -2.35 28.14 2.97
CA ALA A 11 -3.09 26.90 3.19
C ALA A 11 -2.40 25.68 2.57
N VAL A 12 -1.96 25.78 1.30
CA VAL A 12 -1.26 24.70 0.59
C VAL A 12 0.07 24.39 1.26
N GLN A 13 0.82 25.42 1.66
CA GLN A 13 2.11 25.23 2.35
C GLN A 13 1.91 24.55 3.71
N ALA A 14 0.89 24.95 4.47
CA ALA A 14 0.57 24.33 5.76
C ALA A 14 0.19 22.85 5.61
N VAL A 15 -0.60 22.51 4.58
CA VAL A 15 -0.96 21.11 4.25
C VAL A 15 0.29 20.31 3.92
N VAL A 16 1.13 20.78 2.99
CA VAL A 16 2.35 20.06 2.58
C VAL A 16 3.28 19.82 3.76
N LEU A 17 3.52 20.82 4.60
CA LEU A 17 4.36 20.66 5.79
C LEU A 17 3.72 19.68 6.79
N ARG A 18 2.39 19.71 6.93
CA ARG A 18 1.68 18.79 7.81
C ARG A 18 1.81 17.34 7.33
N GLU A 19 1.62 17.10 6.03
CA GLU A 19 1.75 15.77 5.43
C GLU A 19 3.20 15.28 5.38
N ALA A 20 4.19 16.18 5.38
CA ALA A 20 5.60 15.86 5.57
C ALA A 20 5.95 15.48 7.03
N GLY A 21 5.03 15.70 7.99
CA GLY A 21 5.19 15.30 9.39
C GLY A 21 5.50 16.43 10.37
N TYR A 22 5.47 17.69 9.93
CA TYR A 22 5.75 18.82 10.82
C TYR A 22 4.63 19.02 11.86
N SER A 23 5.03 19.45 13.05
CA SER A 23 4.12 19.81 14.14
C SER A 23 3.50 21.19 13.89
N LEU A 24 2.33 21.46 14.48
CA LEU A 24 1.66 22.76 14.31
C LEU A 24 2.54 23.96 14.73
N PRO A 25 3.31 23.90 15.83
CA PRO A 25 4.23 24.99 16.19
C PRO A 25 5.37 25.17 15.18
N ALA A 26 5.89 24.09 14.61
CA ALA A 26 6.95 24.17 13.60
C ALA A 26 6.44 24.78 12.29
N ILE A 27 5.22 24.42 11.87
CA ILE A 27 4.54 25.01 10.71
C ILE A 27 4.29 26.50 10.95
N ALA A 28 3.80 26.86 12.14
CA ALA A 28 3.55 28.25 12.51
C ALA A 28 4.82 29.10 12.46
N ALA A 29 5.93 28.59 13.00
CA ALA A 29 7.23 29.24 12.94
C ALA A 29 7.74 29.38 11.49
N GLN A 30 7.61 28.33 10.67
CA GLN A 30 8.13 28.30 9.30
C GLN A 30 7.32 29.17 8.32
N LEU A 31 6.02 29.32 8.56
CA LEU A 31 5.14 30.18 7.76
C LEU A 31 5.00 31.59 8.34
N GLU A 32 5.68 31.90 9.44
CA GLU A 32 5.60 33.17 10.16
C GLU A 32 4.15 33.57 10.52
N ILE A 33 3.34 32.59 10.94
CA ILE A 33 1.95 32.78 11.37
C ILE A 33 1.73 32.27 12.79
N SER A 34 0.60 32.63 13.39
CA SER A 34 0.24 32.10 14.69
C SER A 34 -0.15 30.61 14.62
N VAL A 35 -0.01 29.90 15.75
CA VAL A 35 -0.46 28.50 15.89
C VAL A 35 -1.98 28.40 15.68
N SER A 36 -2.76 29.39 16.13
CA SER A 36 -4.22 29.40 15.93
C SER A 36 -4.61 29.59 14.47
N THR A 37 -3.87 30.43 13.73
CA THR A 37 -4.03 30.56 12.27
C THR A 37 -3.71 29.24 11.58
N THR A 38 -2.61 28.57 11.97
CA THR A 38 -2.22 27.25 11.43
C THR A 38 -3.29 26.20 11.67
N GLN A 39 -3.83 26.12 12.90
CA GLN A 39 -4.95 25.24 13.25
C GLN A 39 -6.19 25.53 12.40
N ARG A 40 -6.52 26.80 12.18
CA ARG A 40 -7.68 27.20 11.37
C ARG A 40 -7.50 26.82 9.89
N LEU A 41 -6.30 27.00 9.34
CA LEU A 41 -5.97 26.59 7.97
C LEU A 41 -6.12 25.07 7.81
N LEU A 42 -5.55 24.28 8.72
CA LEU A 42 -5.61 22.82 8.67
C LEU A 42 -6.97 22.23 9.05
N LYS A 43 -7.83 22.99 9.74
CA LYS A 43 -9.26 22.62 9.90
C LYS A 43 -10.05 22.77 8.60
N ARG A 44 -9.73 23.80 7.80
CA ARG A 44 -10.38 24.05 6.50
C ARG A 44 -9.82 23.15 5.39
N HIS A 45 -8.55 22.80 5.50
CA HIS A 45 -7.82 21.93 4.58
C HIS A 45 -7.21 20.78 5.39
N PRO A 46 -8.00 19.71 5.65
CA PRO A 46 -7.56 18.62 6.50
C PRO A 46 -6.33 17.94 5.89
N ALA A 47 -5.29 17.80 6.71
CA ALA A 47 -4.06 17.11 6.36
C ALA A 47 -3.65 16.21 7.52
N VAL A 48 -3.25 14.98 7.19
CA VAL A 48 -2.83 13.99 8.18
C VAL A 48 -1.31 14.07 8.36
N VAL A 49 -0.86 13.99 9.62
CA VAL A 49 0.57 14.13 9.94
C VAL A 49 1.37 13.02 9.29
N GLY A 50 2.37 13.36 8.49
CA GLY A 50 3.27 12.37 7.91
C GLY A 50 2.62 11.48 6.85
N ALA A 51 1.44 11.81 6.34
CA ALA A 51 0.72 11.01 5.36
C ALA A 51 1.55 10.78 4.08
N THR A 52 2.24 11.80 3.59
CA THR A 52 3.12 11.66 2.42
C THR A 52 4.26 10.69 2.71
N THR A 53 4.88 10.79 3.88
CA THR A 53 5.97 9.89 4.30
C THR A 53 5.48 8.45 4.40
N GLN A 54 4.30 8.23 4.99
CA GLN A 54 3.69 6.90 5.08
C GLN A 54 3.38 6.33 3.70
N ALA A 55 2.81 7.13 2.79
CA ALA A 55 2.53 6.71 1.42
C ALA A 55 3.82 6.34 0.65
N LEU A 56 4.89 7.12 0.81
CA LEU A 56 6.19 6.82 0.21
C LEU A 56 6.80 5.51 0.76
N ILE A 57 6.73 5.28 2.07
CA ILE A 57 7.18 4.03 2.69
C ILE A 57 6.37 2.83 2.17
N ALA A 58 5.05 2.97 2.09
CA ALA A 58 4.18 1.92 1.57
C ALA A 58 4.52 1.57 0.12
N LYS A 59 4.70 2.59 -0.73
CA LYS A 59 5.10 2.41 -2.11
C LYS A 59 6.47 1.74 -2.24
N ALA A 60 7.46 2.19 -1.48
CA ALA A 60 8.80 1.58 -1.50
C ALA A 60 8.76 0.10 -1.06
N ARG A 61 7.91 -0.25 -0.10
CA ARG A 61 7.68 -1.64 0.31
C ARG A 61 7.05 -2.46 -0.81
N GLU A 62 6.03 -1.92 -1.47
CA GLU A 62 5.36 -2.58 -2.61
C GLU A 62 6.33 -2.82 -3.76
N GLU A 63 7.12 -1.80 -4.13
CA GLU A 63 8.16 -1.91 -5.15
C GLU A 63 9.22 -2.97 -4.79
N LEU A 64 9.64 -3.03 -3.52
CA LEU A 64 10.56 -4.07 -3.04
C LEU A 64 9.94 -5.46 -3.18
N ILE A 65 8.70 -5.66 -2.72
CA ILE A 65 8.00 -6.94 -2.85
C ILE A 65 7.91 -7.35 -4.32
N ASN A 66 7.51 -6.43 -5.20
CA ASN A 66 7.41 -6.69 -6.64
C ASN A 66 8.78 -7.06 -7.24
N SER A 67 9.86 -6.41 -6.80
CA SER A 67 11.21 -6.76 -7.23
C SER A 67 11.63 -8.16 -6.78
N VAL A 68 11.27 -8.57 -5.56
CA VAL A 68 11.59 -9.89 -5.00
C VAL A 68 10.81 -10.99 -5.72
N PHE A 69 9.52 -10.78 -5.98
CA PHE A 69 8.71 -11.70 -6.80
C PHE A 69 9.10 -11.68 -8.29
N GLY A 70 9.81 -10.65 -8.74
CA GLY A 70 10.44 -10.60 -10.05
C GLY A 70 11.70 -11.47 -10.18
N LEU A 71 12.26 -11.96 -9.06
CA LEU A 71 13.41 -12.84 -9.09
C LEU A 71 13.02 -14.22 -9.63
N GLU A 72 13.68 -14.65 -10.70
CA GLU A 72 13.43 -15.94 -11.35
C GLU A 72 13.50 -17.11 -10.37
N SER A 73 14.45 -17.08 -9.41
CA SER A 73 14.57 -18.11 -8.37
C SER A 73 13.32 -18.22 -7.49
N VAL A 74 12.71 -17.10 -7.13
CA VAL A 74 11.47 -17.07 -6.33
C VAL A 74 10.30 -17.59 -7.16
N GLN A 75 10.21 -17.20 -8.42
CA GLN A 75 9.17 -17.67 -9.34
C GLN A 75 9.27 -19.18 -9.59
N LEU A 76 10.48 -19.72 -9.77
CA LEU A 76 10.71 -21.15 -9.93
C LEU A 76 10.27 -21.94 -8.69
N VAL A 77 10.59 -21.45 -7.49
CA VAL A 77 10.15 -22.08 -6.23
C VAL A 77 8.62 -22.02 -6.12
N ALA A 78 8.01 -20.87 -6.39
CA ALA A 78 6.55 -20.73 -6.37
C ALA A 78 5.85 -21.65 -7.38
N ALA A 79 6.39 -21.75 -8.61
CA ALA A 79 5.88 -22.64 -9.64
C ALA A 79 6.01 -24.11 -9.24
N SER A 80 7.15 -24.50 -8.65
CA SER A 80 7.36 -25.87 -8.15
C SER A 80 6.39 -26.24 -7.04
N LEU A 81 6.10 -25.32 -6.11
CA LEU A 81 5.13 -25.54 -5.04
C LEU A 81 3.71 -25.69 -5.62
N ALA A 82 3.30 -24.78 -6.51
CA ALA A 82 2.00 -24.85 -7.17
C ALA A 82 1.83 -26.14 -7.98
N ALA A 83 2.86 -26.58 -8.71
CA ALA A 83 2.84 -27.84 -9.44
C ALA A 83 2.67 -29.06 -8.50
N GLY A 84 3.31 -29.03 -7.33
CA GLY A 84 3.14 -30.04 -6.30
C GLY A 84 1.69 -30.11 -5.77
N GLU A 85 1.09 -28.96 -5.47
CA GLU A 85 -0.30 -28.87 -5.02
C GLU A 85 -1.29 -29.38 -6.07
N LEU A 86 -1.10 -29.00 -7.35
CA LEU A 86 -1.91 -29.50 -8.46
C LEU A 86 -1.81 -31.02 -8.60
N SER A 87 -0.60 -31.56 -8.50
CA SER A 87 -0.37 -33.02 -8.55
C SER A 87 -1.08 -33.74 -7.41
N ALA A 88 -1.07 -33.16 -6.20
CA ALA A 88 -1.79 -33.71 -5.05
C ALA A 88 -3.32 -33.67 -5.27
N LEU A 89 -3.85 -32.59 -5.83
CA LEU A 89 -5.28 -32.47 -6.16
C LEU A 89 -5.70 -33.52 -7.20
N ASP A 90 -4.88 -33.75 -8.22
CA ASP A 90 -5.18 -34.77 -9.25
C ASP A 90 -5.16 -36.18 -8.65
N LEU A 91 -4.23 -36.47 -7.74
CA LEU A 91 -4.23 -37.74 -7.02
C LEU A 91 -5.48 -37.90 -6.14
N ILE A 92 -5.89 -36.85 -5.41
CA ILE A 92 -7.11 -36.87 -4.60
C ILE A 92 -8.34 -37.14 -5.49
N ARG A 93 -8.44 -36.48 -6.65
CA ARG A 93 -9.52 -36.69 -7.61
C ARG A 93 -9.55 -38.13 -8.11
N LEU A 94 -8.40 -38.69 -8.48
CA LEU A 94 -8.30 -40.07 -8.91
C LEU A 94 -8.82 -41.03 -7.83
N ARG A 95 -8.36 -40.87 -6.58
CA ARG A 95 -8.80 -41.72 -5.46
C ARG A 95 -10.29 -41.58 -5.16
N LEU A 96 -10.85 -40.37 -5.29
CA LEU A 96 -12.28 -40.14 -5.16
C LEU A 96 -13.07 -40.89 -6.25
N THR A 97 -12.62 -40.82 -7.50
CA THR A 97 -13.24 -41.55 -8.61
C THR A 97 -13.20 -43.06 -8.38
N GLU A 98 -12.05 -43.62 -8.02
CA GLU A 98 -11.90 -45.06 -7.70
C GLU A 98 -12.83 -45.50 -6.56
N ALA A 99 -12.96 -44.68 -5.51
CA ALA A 99 -13.84 -44.97 -4.39
C ALA A 99 -15.32 -44.96 -4.80
N ILE A 100 -15.73 -43.99 -5.62
CA ILE A 100 -17.10 -43.91 -6.15
C ILE A 100 -17.40 -45.12 -7.03
N GLU A 101 -16.49 -45.50 -7.93
CA GLU A 101 -16.65 -46.68 -8.79
C GLU A 101 -16.79 -47.96 -7.97
N SER A 102 -15.97 -48.14 -6.94
CA SER A 102 -16.05 -49.28 -6.03
C SER A 102 -17.42 -49.35 -5.34
N LEU A 103 -17.93 -48.22 -4.82
CA LEU A 103 -19.25 -48.15 -4.19
C LEU A 103 -20.38 -48.45 -5.17
N CYS A 104 -20.33 -47.91 -6.39
CA CYS A 104 -21.34 -48.16 -7.42
C CYS A 104 -21.31 -49.59 -7.95
N SER A 105 -20.14 -50.20 -8.06
CA SER A 105 -19.97 -51.58 -8.54
C SER A 105 -20.42 -52.64 -7.53
N GLY A 106 -20.41 -52.33 -6.23
CA GLY A 106 -20.95 -53.21 -5.17
C GLY A 106 -22.48 -53.13 -4.99
N LEU A 107 -23.17 -52.31 -5.79
CA LEU A 107 -24.63 -52.12 -5.77
C LEU A 107 -25.36 -52.84 -6.93
N MET A 108 -24.63 -53.59 -7.77
CA MET A 108 -25.16 -54.55 -8.75
C MET A 108 -24.88 -55.99 -8.31
#